data_AF-S0FVU8-F1
#
_entry.id   AF-S0FVU8-F1
#
_cell.length_a   1.000
_cell.length_b   1.000
_cell.length_c   1.000
_cell.angle_alpha   90.00
_cell.angle_beta   90.00
_cell.angle_gamma   90.00
#
_symmetry.space_group_name_H-M   'P 1'
#
loop_
_entity.id
_entity.type
_entity.pdbx_description
1 polymer ?
#
loop_
_entity_poly.entity_id
_entity_poly.type
_entity_poly.pdbx_seq_one_letter_code
_entity_poly.pdbx_strand_id
1 'polypeptide(L)'
;MNRKPTRTPVVPWEWFSGAIYHLKSKSIVLKIWNCSERTLLRWSANPATTKSITKNPLFMLGITLEKLMEKGKDDFARSAVDYLAAIVGCTLVCDGEIRPDKDTLADECLDDLPALADFHTALREKQPLPVVRELCRKAKQDIDESLALFEGQEK
;
A
#
# COMPACT_ATOMS: atom_id res chain seq x y z
N MET A 1 15.31 -0.71 -26.53
CA MET A 1 14.25 -0.48 -25.52
C MET A 1 14.66 0.71 -24.68
N ASN A 2 14.17 1.89 -25.05
CA ASN A 2 14.29 3.17 -24.35
C ASN A 2 13.20 4.07 -24.95
N ARG A 3 11.97 3.52 -25.06
CA ARG A 3 10.87 4.32 -25.59
C ARG A 3 10.53 5.32 -24.51
N LYS A 4 10.59 6.60 -24.86
CA LYS A 4 10.12 7.67 -24.00
C LYS A 4 8.67 7.36 -23.60
N PRO A 5 8.36 7.29 -22.29
CA PRO A 5 6.97 7.15 -21.86
C PRO A 5 6.15 8.31 -22.41
N THR A 6 5.00 8.02 -23.00
CA THR A 6 4.09 9.02 -23.56
C THR A 6 3.06 9.50 -22.53
N ARG A 7 2.95 8.81 -21.40
CA ARG A 7 1.99 9.05 -20.32
C ARG A 7 2.50 8.44 -19.01
N THR A 8 1.80 8.74 -17.91
CA THR A 8 2.00 8.07 -16.62
C THR A 8 1.71 6.56 -16.76
N PRO A 9 2.62 5.68 -16.27
CA PRO A 9 2.39 4.24 -16.26
C PRO A 9 1.13 3.86 -15.47
N VAL A 10 0.27 3.02 -16.04
CA VAL A 10 -0.92 2.48 -15.34
C VAL A 10 -0.84 0.97 -15.13
N VAL A 11 0.15 0.32 -15.74
CA VAL A 11 0.41 -1.10 -15.57
C VAL A 11 1.90 -1.36 -15.29
N PRO A 12 2.24 -2.43 -14.57
CA PRO A 12 3.61 -2.65 -14.11
C PRO A 12 4.71 -2.67 -15.18
N TRP A 13 4.44 -3.20 -16.38
CA TRP A 13 5.45 -3.24 -17.45
C TRP A 13 5.80 -1.85 -17.98
N GLU A 14 4.84 -0.93 -18.03
CA GLU A 14 5.05 0.47 -18.41
C GLU A 14 5.95 1.17 -17.39
N TRP A 15 5.79 0.83 -16.11
CA TRP A 15 6.63 1.36 -15.04
C TRP A 15 8.09 0.94 -15.22
N PHE A 16 8.36 -0.35 -15.44
CA PHE A 16 9.74 -0.82 -15.67
C PHE A 16 10.36 -0.19 -16.92
N SER A 17 9.61 -0.09 -18.01
CA SER A 17 10.06 0.58 -19.23
C SER A 17 10.38 2.06 -18.98
N GLY A 18 9.52 2.77 -18.25
CA GLY A 18 9.70 4.16 -17.88
C GLY A 18 10.87 4.38 -16.92
N ALA A 19 11.05 3.51 -15.92
CA ALA A 19 12.17 3.57 -14.98
C ALA A 19 13.52 3.45 -15.70
N ILE A 20 13.64 2.50 -16.64
CA ILE A 20 14.87 2.36 -17.46
C ILE A 20 15.15 3.65 -18.25
N TYR A 21 14.12 4.25 -18.85
CA TYR A 21 14.25 5.49 -19.61
C TYR A 21 14.65 6.68 -18.73
N HIS A 22 13.93 6.94 -17.64
CA HIS A 22 14.12 8.11 -16.79
C HIS A 22 15.39 8.06 -15.96
N LEU A 23 15.82 6.87 -15.52
CA LEU A 23 17.11 6.69 -14.84
C LEU A 23 18.29 6.77 -15.81
N LYS A 24 18.03 6.89 -17.13
CA LYS A 24 19.01 6.96 -18.22
C LYS A 24 20.07 5.84 -18.18
N SER A 25 19.81 4.77 -17.45
CA SER A 25 20.78 3.72 -17.17
C SER A 25 20.09 2.41 -16.82
N LYS A 26 20.11 1.49 -17.79
CA LYS A 26 19.66 0.11 -17.59
C LYS A 26 20.48 -0.61 -16.51
N SER A 27 21.78 -0.32 -16.40
CA SER A 27 22.67 -0.99 -15.44
C SER A 27 22.34 -0.66 -13.99
N ILE A 28 21.83 0.55 -13.71
CA ILE A 28 21.31 0.92 -12.38
C ILE A 28 20.11 0.05 -12.03
N VAL A 29 19.15 -0.08 -12.94
CA VAL A 29 17.95 -0.90 -12.71
C VAL A 29 18.31 -2.37 -12.50
N LEU A 30 19.24 -2.91 -13.28
CA LEU A 30 19.74 -4.29 -13.10
C LEU A 30 20.37 -4.51 -11.72
N LYS A 31 21.12 -3.52 -11.21
CA LYS A 31 21.72 -3.57 -9.87
C LYS A 31 20.66 -3.48 -8.76
N ILE A 32 19.73 -2.54 -8.85
CA ILE A 32 18.65 -2.36 -7.86
C ILE A 32 17.85 -3.64 -7.70
N TRP A 33 17.48 -4.26 -8.82
CA TRP A 33 16.64 -5.46 -8.82
C TRP A 33 17.42 -6.78 -8.81
N ASN A 34 18.76 -6.71 -8.77
CA ASN A 34 19.68 -7.84 -8.81
C ASN A 34 19.26 -8.93 -9.81
N CYS A 35 19.06 -8.54 -11.08
CA CYS A 35 18.55 -9.44 -12.10
C CYS A 35 19.34 -9.37 -13.41
N SER A 36 19.17 -10.37 -14.26
CA SER A 36 19.80 -10.40 -15.57
C SER A 36 19.09 -9.45 -16.55
N GLU A 37 19.84 -9.00 -17.57
CA GLU A 37 19.28 -8.16 -18.63
C GLU A 37 18.05 -8.79 -19.29
N ARG A 38 18.10 -10.09 -19.60
CA ARG A 38 16.98 -10.81 -20.19
C ARG A 38 15.74 -10.77 -19.30
N THR A 39 15.91 -10.89 -17.99
CA THR A 39 14.81 -10.82 -17.02
C THR A 39 14.20 -9.42 -16.98
N LEU A 40 15.03 -8.37 -16.94
CA LEU A 40 14.55 -6.99 -16.93
C LEU A 40 13.81 -6.64 -18.24
N LEU A 41 14.37 -7.03 -19.39
CA LEU A 41 13.72 -6.81 -20.69
C LEU A 41 12.34 -7.47 -20.73
N ARG A 42 12.24 -8.69 -20.21
CA ARG A 42 10.98 -9.40 -20.04
C ARG A 42 10.02 -8.57 -19.16
N TRP A 43 10.40 -8.16 -17.95
CA TRP A 43 9.53 -7.35 -17.08
C TRP A 43 9.03 -6.03 -17.69
N SER A 44 9.82 -5.42 -18.58
CA SER A 44 9.48 -4.17 -19.27
C SER A 44 8.76 -4.35 -20.61
N ALA A 45 8.54 -5.59 -21.05
CA ALA A 45 8.02 -5.88 -22.39
C ALA A 45 6.50 -5.67 -22.45
N ASN A 46 6.02 -5.06 -23.54
CA ASN A 46 4.60 -4.89 -23.80
C ASN A 46 3.96 -6.26 -24.13
N PRO A 47 2.99 -6.75 -23.33
CA PRO A 47 2.31 -8.03 -23.55
C PRO A 47 1.64 -8.14 -24.93
N ALA A 48 1.14 -7.04 -25.50
CA ALA A 48 0.51 -7.04 -26.82
C ALA A 48 1.48 -7.43 -27.96
N THR A 49 2.78 -7.26 -27.72
CA THR A 49 3.84 -7.54 -28.70
C THR A 49 4.72 -8.75 -28.30
N THR A 50 4.49 -9.31 -27.12
CA THR A 50 5.35 -10.34 -26.53
C THR A 50 4.49 -11.47 -25.98
N LYS A 51 4.62 -12.68 -26.54
CA LYS A 51 3.82 -13.88 -26.16
C LYS A 51 4.07 -14.38 -24.72
N SER A 52 5.01 -13.81 -23.97
CA SER A 52 5.35 -14.24 -22.61
C SER A 52 4.54 -13.44 -21.58
N ILE A 53 3.68 -14.14 -20.83
CA ILE A 53 3.00 -13.60 -19.65
C ILE A 53 4.07 -13.19 -18.64
N THR A 54 4.17 -11.89 -18.44
CA THR A 54 5.31 -11.27 -17.79
C THR A 54 4.99 -11.00 -16.33
N LYS A 55 5.11 -12.06 -15.52
CA LYS A 55 5.14 -11.96 -14.04
C LYS A 55 6.35 -11.11 -13.63
N ASN A 56 6.13 -9.80 -13.52
CA ASN A 56 7.11 -8.85 -13.04
C ASN A 56 6.92 -8.64 -11.52
N PRO A 57 7.94 -8.12 -10.81
CA PRO A 57 7.90 -8.01 -9.35
C PRO A 57 6.74 -7.17 -8.81
N LEU A 58 6.37 -6.07 -9.47
CA LEU A 58 5.25 -5.24 -9.03
C LEU A 58 3.91 -5.96 -9.20
N PHE A 59 3.73 -6.70 -10.29
CA PHE A 59 2.56 -7.55 -10.48
C PHE A 59 2.49 -8.67 -9.43
N MET A 60 3.63 -9.32 -9.14
CA MET A 60 3.71 -10.36 -8.12
C MET A 60 3.49 -9.82 -6.71
N LEU A 61 3.93 -8.58 -6.43
CA LEU A 61 3.63 -7.90 -5.18
C LEU A 61 2.13 -7.71 -5.04
N GLY A 62 1.44 -7.22 -6.08
CA GLY A 62 -0.02 -7.10 -6.10
C GLY A 62 -0.72 -8.41 -5.74
N ILE A 63 -0.36 -9.52 -6.40
CA ILE A 63 -0.90 -10.86 -6.09
C ILE A 63 -0.62 -11.26 -4.63
N THR A 64 0.56 -10.92 -4.12
CA THR A 64 0.95 -11.26 -2.74
C THR A 64 0.07 -10.50 -1.75
N LEU A 65 -0.19 -9.21 -1.98
CA LEU A 65 -1.06 -8.38 -1.15
C LEU A 65 -2.49 -8.88 -1.17
N GLU A 66 -3.05 -9.20 -2.33
CA GLU A 66 -4.38 -9.82 -2.46
C GLU A 66 -4.47 -11.12 -1.64
N LYS A 67 -3.46 -11.99 -1.74
CA LYS A 67 -3.43 -13.25 -0.98
C LYS A 67 -3.27 -13.08 0.52
N LEU A 68 -2.68 -11.97 0.98
CA LEU A 68 -2.63 -11.63 2.40
C LEU A 68 -4.00 -11.16 2.90
N MET A 69 -4.68 -10.30 2.13
CA MET A 69 -6.03 -9.83 2.45
C MET A 69 -7.07 -10.97 2.44
N GLU A 70 -7.01 -11.88 1.47
CA GLU A 70 -7.85 -13.10 1.46
C GLU A 70 -7.68 -13.96 2.73
N LYS A 71 -6.55 -13.82 3.44
CA LYS A 71 -6.26 -14.53 4.69
C LYS A 71 -6.53 -13.68 5.95
N GLY A 72 -7.16 -12.51 5.81
CA GLY A 72 -7.42 -11.58 6.91
C GLY A 72 -6.15 -10.97 7.49
N LYS A 73 -5.10 -10.79 6.68
CA LYS A 73 -3.83 -10.13 7.05
C LYS A 73 -3.72 -8.75 6.40
N ASP A 74 -4.80 -7.99 6.53
CA ASP A 74 -4.96 -6.64 5.99
C ASP A 74 -3.90 -5.68 6.50
N ASP A 75 -3.58 -5.74 7.79
CA ASP A 75 -2.52 -4.99 8.46
C ASP A 75 -1.17 -5.18 7.75
N PHE A 76 -0.80 -6.43 7.48
CA PHE A 76 0.45 -6.78 6.84
C PHE A 76 0.48 -6.28 5.39
N ALA A 77 -0.63 -6.45 4.65
CA ALA A 77 -0.74 -5.96 3.27
C ALA A 77 -0.65 -4.41 3.20
N ARG A 78 -1.42 -3.71 4.05
CA ARG A 78 -1.46 -2.25 4.12
C ARG A 78 -0.11 -1.65 4.51
N SER A 79 0.62 -2.29 5.44
CA SER A 79 1.96 -1.82 5.85
C SER A 79 2.96 -1.74 4.68
N ALA A 80 2.92 -2.70 3.75
CA ALA A 80 3.78 -2.71 2.57
C ALA A 80 3.41 -1.59 1.59
N VAL A 81 2.12 -1.35 1.39
CA VAL A 81 1.64 -0.25 0.52
C VAL A 81 1.97 1.10 1.14
N ASP A 82 1.79 1.25 2.45
CA ASP A 82 2.12 2.49 3.15
C ASP A 82 3.62 2.81 3.08
N TYR A 83 4.48 1.80 3.23
CA TYR A 83 5.92 1.96 3.04
C TYR A 83 6.24 2.53 1.64
N LEU A 84 5.60 1.99 0.58
CA LEU A 84 5.79 2.48 -0.79
C LEU A 84 5.22 3.89 -0.97
N ALA A 85 4.07 4.22 -0.38
CA ALA A 85 3.49 5.55 -0.41
C ALA A 85 4.40 6.58 0.27
N ALA A 86 4.99 6.22 1.41
CA ALA A 86 5.88 7.09 2.17
C ALA A 86 7.14 7.49 1.37
N ILE A 87 7.68 6.59 0.52
CA ILE A 87 8.84 6.89 -0.35
C ILE A 87 8.54 8.05 -1.31
N VAL A 88 7.29 8.19 -1.77
CA VAL A 88 6.87 9.25 -2.70
C VAL A 88 6.19 10.44 -2.01
N GLY A 89 6.26 10.52 -0.67
CA GLY A 89 5.66 11.60 0.10
C GLY A 89 4.13 11.51 0.25
N CYS A 90 3.55 10.33 0.00
CA CYS A 90 2.12 10.05 0.16
C CYS A 90 1.85 9.29 1.47
N THR A 91 0.57 9.23 1.85
CA THR A 91 0.07 8.39 2.93
C THR A 91 -1.02 7.48 2.38
N LEU A 92 -1.03 6.21 2.78
CA LEU A 92 -2.14 5.32 2.46
C LEU A 92 -3.40 5.75 3.23
N VAL A 93 -4.47 5.99 2.47
CA VAL A 93 -5.84 6.13 2.96
C VAL A 93 -6.63 5.00 2.29
N CYS A 94 -7.27 4.17 3.10
CA CYS A 94 -8.09 3.08 2.57
C CYS A 94 -9.50 3.60 2.30
N ASP A 95 -10.03 3.29 1.12
CA ASP A 95 -11.44 3.51 0.82
C ASP A 95 -12.25 2.42 1.53
N GLY A 96 -13.19 2.81 2.38
CA GLY A 96 -14.09 1.89 3.07
C GLY A 96 -15.29 2.63 3.66
N GLU A 97 -16.47 2.01 3.58
CA GLU A 97 -17.55 2.35 4.51
C GLU A 97 -16.98 2.07 5.90
N ILE A 98 -16.81 3.12 6.67
CA ILE A 98 -16.65 3.04 8.11
C ILE A 98 -17.87 2.27 8.63
N ARG A 99 -17.65 1.05 9.11
CA ARG A 99 -18.71 0.16 9.58
C ARG A 99 -18.47 -0.08 11.06
N PRO A 100 -19.35 0.44 11.92
CA PRO A 100 -19.30 0.12 13.34
C PRO A 100 -19.30 -1.38 13.53
N ASP A 101 -18.46 -1.87 14.43
CA ASP A 101 -18.34 -3.31 14.70
C ASP A 101 -18.97 -3.72 16.04
N LYS A 102 -19.49 -2.75 16.82
CA LYS A 102 -20.29 -2.97 18.03
C LYS A 102 -21.78 -2.66 17.82
N ASP A 103 -22.57 -3.22 18.72
CA ASP A 103 -24.03 -3.05 18.74
C ASP A 103 -24.46 -1.71 19.36
N THR A 104 -23.61 -1.08 20.18
CA THR A 104 -23.94 0.15 20.92
C THR A 104 -22.85 1.20 20.82
N LEU A 105 -23.25 2.47 20.87
CA LEU A 105 -22.32 3.61 20.85
C LEU A 105 -21.38 3.60 22.05
N ALA A 106 -21.90 3.17 23.22
CA ALA A 106 -21.10 3.09 24.42
C ALA A 106 -19.95 2.09 24.27
N ASP A 107 -20.22 0.95 23.62
CA ASP A 107 -19.21 -0.08 23.37
C ASP A 107 -18.20 0.36 22.29
N GLU A 108 -18.65 1.04 21.23
CA GLU A 108 -17.76 1.57 20.19
C GLU A 108 -16.78 2.62 20.77
N CYS A 109 -17.30 3.57 21.55
CA CYS A 109 -16.49 4.59 22.23
C CYS A 109 -15.47 3.99 23.23
N LEU A 110 -15.72 2.79 23.76
CA LEU A 110 -14.76 2.12 24.65
C LEU A 110 -13.58 1.53 23.88
N ASP A 111 -13.78 1.13 22.62
CA ASP A 111 -12.74 0.57 21.76
C ASP A 111 -11.74 1.63 21.25
N ASP A 112 -12.15 2.89 21.18
CA ASP A 112 -11.25 4.02 20.88
C ASP A 112 -10.09 4.13 21.87
N LEU A 113 -10.32 3.80 23.14
CA LEU A 113 -9.41 4.12 24.24
C LEU A 113 -8.10 3.32 24.17
N PRO A 114 -8.11 1.98 24.02
CA PRO A 114 -6.89 1.21 23.81
C PRO A 114 -6.08 1.68 22.59
N ALA A 115 -6.73 1.91 21.44
CA ALA A 115 -6.05 2.31 20.22
C ALA A 115 -5.38 3.68 20.35
N LEU A 116 -6.06 4.64 20.99
CA LEU A 116 -5.49 5.96 21.27
C LEU A 116 -4.33 5.89 22.28
N ALA A 117 -4.46 5.04 23.32
CA ALA A 117 -3.41 4.84 24.31
C ALA A 117 -2.14 4.21 23.71
N ASP A 118 -2.30 3.24 22.82
CA ASP A 118 -1.19 2.59 22.10
C ASP A 118 -0.47 3.58 21.18
N PHE A 119 -1.23 4.39 20.43
CA PHE A 119 -0.66 5.45 19.60
C PHE A 119 0.16 6.46 20.43
N HIS A 120 -0.41 6.97 21.53
CA HIS A 120 0.31 7.90 22.41
C HIS A 120 1.53 7.27 23.09
N THR A 121 1.46 5.99 23.44
CA THR A 121 2.59 5.25 23.98
C THR A 121 3.71 5.13 22.95
N ALA A 122 3.39 4.79 21.70
CA ALA A 122 4.38 4.71 20.63
C ALA A 122 5.07 6.05 20.34
N LEU A 123 4.34 7.17 20.41
CA LEU A 123 4.92 8.51 20.33
C LEU A 123 5.88 8.79 21.50
N ARG A 124 5.45 8.50 22.74
CA ARG A 124 6.25 8.71 23.95
C ARG A 124 7.56 7.91 23.92
N GLU A 125 7.49 6.67 23.44
CA GLU A 125 8.63 5.75 23.34
C GLU A 125 9.50 5.98 22.10
N LYS A 126 9.13 6.92 21.22
CA LYS A 126 9.84 7.20 19.96
C LYS A 126 9.97 5.95 19.08
N GLN A 127 8.89 5.17 19.01
CA GLN A 127 8.82 4.02 18.10
C GLN A 127 9.05 4.47 16.65
N PRO A 128 9.51 3.56 15.75
CA PRO A 128 9.71 3.89 14.35
C PRO A 128 8.46 4.51 13.70
N LEU A 129 8.65 5.53 12.87
CA LEU A 129 7.55 6.27 12.23
C LEU A 129 6.50 5.37 11.53
N PRO A 130 6.87 4.25 10.84
CA PRO A 130 5.87 3.34 10.28
C PRO A 130 4.93 2.73 11.33
N VAL A 131 5.46 2.38 12.51
CA VAL A 131 4.66 1.83 13.62
C VAL A 131 3.71 2.90 14.17
N VAL A 132 4.21 4.11 14.38
CA VAL A 132 3.40 5.24 14.86
C VAL A 132 2.27 5.57 13.88
N ARG A 133 2.55 5.55 12.57
CA ARG A 133 1.54 5.78 11.52
C ARG A 133 0.46 4.72 11.52
N GLU A 134 0.83 3.45 11.70
CA GLU A 134 -0.15 2.37 11.74
C GLU A 134 -1.08 2.48 12.95
N LEU A 135 -0.52 2.74 14.14
CA LEU A 135 -1.33 2.96 15.34
C LEU A 135 -2.23 4.20 15.21
N CYS A 136 -1.75 5.26 14.54
CA CYS A 136 -2.57 6.42 14.23
C CYS A 136 -3.73 6.10 13.29
N ARG A 137 -3.53 5.25 12.28
CA ARG A 137 -4.63 4.81 11.40
C ARG A 137 -5.68 4.03 12.17
N LYS A 138 -5.25 3.09 13.00
CA LYS A 138 -6.17 2.29 13.81
C LYS A 138 -7.01 3.18 14.73
N ALA A 139 -6.37 4.07 15.50
CA ALA A 139 -7.09 4.99 16.37
C ALA A 139 -8.08 5.90 15.60
N LYS A 140 -7.74 6.33 14.38
CA LYS A 140 -8.67 7.08 13.52
C LYS A 140 -9.84 6.23 13.04
N GLN A 141 -9.58 4.99 12.65
CA GLN A 141 -10.60 4.08 12.19
C GLN A 141 -11.64 3.83 13.30
N ASP A 142 -11.20 3.51 14.53
CA ASP A 142 -12.10 3.25 15.65
C ASP A 142 -12.97 4.50 15.97
N ILE A 143 -12.36 5.70 15.97
CA ILE A 143 -13.07 6.98 16.15
C ILE A 143 -14.09 7.23 15.03
N ASP A 144 -13.69 6.95 13.79
CA ASP A 144 -14.56 7.08 12.63
C ASP A 144 -15.76 6.11 12.77
N GLU A 145 -15.55 4.88 13.21
CA GLU A 145 -16.59 3.86 13.47
C GLU A 145 -17.60 4.34 14.54
N SER A 146 -17.11 4.90 15.65
CA SER A 146 -17.93 5.58 16.66
C SER A 146 -18.80 6.70 16.08
N LEU A 147 -18.22 7.54 15.22
CA LEU A 147 -18.95 8.63 14.56
C LEU A 147 -20.02 8.08 13.60
N ALA A 148 -19.70 7.07 12.80
CA ALA A 148 -20.63 6.48 11.85
C ALA A 148 -21.84 5.83 12.54
N LEU A 149 -21.65 5.18 13.70
CA LEU A 149 -22.75 4.61 14.48
C LEU A 149 -23.67 5.72 15.00
N PHE A 150 -23.10 6.81 15.52
CA PHE A 150 -23.86 7.96 16.00
C PHE A 150 -24.67 8.62 14.86
N GLU A 151 -24.05 8.85 13.70
CA GLU A 151 -24.75 9.39 12.52
C GLU A 151 -25.88 8.47 12.01
N GLY A 152 -25.73 7.16 12.20
CA GLY A 152 -26.75 6.18 11.87
C GLY A 152 -27.99 6.21 12.79
N GLN A 153 -27.85 6.71 14.02
CA GLN A 153 -28.96 6.86 14.97
C GLN A 153 -29.80 8.12 14.73
N GLU A 154 -29.25 9.11 14.03
CA GLU A 154 -29.89 10.40 13.71
C GLU A 154 -30.69 10.38 12.38
N LYS A 155 -30.71 9.25 11.66
CA LYS A 155 -31.47 9.04 10.41
C LYS A 155 -32.79 8.32 10.65
#